data_AF-A0A2W4N203-F1
#
_entry.id   AF-A0A2W4N203-F1
#
_cell.length_a   1.000
_cell.length_b   1.000
_cell.length_c   1.000
_cell.angle_alpha   90.00
_cell.angle_beta   90.00
_cell.angle_gamma   90.00
#
_symmetry.space_group_name_H-M   'P 1'
#
loop_
_entity.id
_entity.type
_entity.pdbx_description
1 polymer ?
#
loop_
_entity_poly.entity_id
_entity_poly.type
_entity_poly.pdbx_seq_one_letter_code
_entity_poly.pdbx_strand_id
1 'polypeptide(L)'
;PGRVAHPTWQGQFLKVGMAEPGPDPVPAAPPGTVVAVARGKGPVVACGEGAVVLTRLQPAGKRPMEAAAFLAGYRMAPGDVLGAEQPAEEHAAPGQPAKE
;
A
#
# COMPACT_ATOMS: atom_id res chain seq x y z
N PRO A 1 -26.85 -1.84 -3.81
CA PRO A 1 -25.49 -1.33 -4.13
C PRO A 1 -24.47 -2.02 -3.23
N GLY A 2 -23.62 -2.89 -3.79
CA GLY A 2 -22.72 -3.75 -3.01
C GLY A 2 -21.63 -2.96 -2.29
N ARG A 3 -21.31 -3.35 -1.05
CA ARG A 3 -20.13 -2.86 -0.33
C ARG A 3 -18.89 -3.34 -1.10
N VAL A 4 -18.22 -2.43 -1.79
CA VAL A 4 -16.85 -2.70 -2.26
C VAL A 4 -15.96 -2.54 -1.05
N ALA A 5 -15.29 -3.61 -0.62
CA ALA A 5 -14.25 -3.51 0.40
C ALA A 5 -13.03 -2.86 -0.23
N HIS A 6 -12.49 -1.82 0.41
CA HIS A 6 -11.30 -1.13 -0.04
C HIS A 6 -10.19 -1.41 0.97
N PRO A 7 -8.98 -1.77 0.50
CA PRO A 7 -7.89 -2.08 1.42
C PRO A 7 -7.59 -0.84 2.26
N THR A 8 -7.45 -1.06 3.56
CA THR A 8 -6.92 -0.10 4.52
C THR A 8 -5.41 -0.25 4.58
N TRP A 9 -4.72 0.86 4.79
CA TRP A 9 -3.28 0.91 5.04
C TRP A 9 -3.06 1.94 6.15
N GLN A 10 -2.44 1.55 7.26
CA GLN A 10 -2.26 2.39 8.45
C GLN A 10 -3.60 2.99 8.98
N GLY A 11 -4.67 2.19 8.99
CA GLY A 11 -6.02 2.63 9.37
C GLY A 11 -6.69 3.61 8.39
N GLN A 12 -6.04 3.96 7.28
CA GLN A 12 -6.58 4.86 6.26
C GLN A 12 -6.97 4.10 4.99
N PHE A 13 -8.01 4.55 4.31
CA PHE A 13 -8.37 3.97 3.03
C PHE A 13 -7.33 4.25 1.96
N LEU A 14 -6.86 3.20 1.30
CA LEU A 14 -5.95 3.28 0.18
C LEU A 14 -6.60 2.63 -1.03
N LYS A 15 -6.96 3.44 -2.02
CA LYS A 15 -7.54 2.92 -3.26
C LYS A 15 -6.43 2.63 -4.27
N VAL A 16 -6.40 1.39 -4.75
CA VAL A 16 -5.49 0.96 -5.83
C VAL A 16 -6.14 1.31 -7.16
N GLY A 17 -5.47 2.15 -7.95
CA GLY A 17 -5.95 2.60 -9.26
C GLY A 17 -5.42 1.74 -10.40
N MET A 18 -4.12 1.39 -10.34
CA MET A 18 -3.46 0.53 -11.33
C MET A 18 -2.40 -0.31 -10.63
N ALA A 19 -2.27 -1.54 -11.10
CA ALA A 19 -1.25 -2.49 -10.69
C ALA A 19 -0.75 -3.25 -11.92
N GLU A 20 0.53 -3.59 -11.91
CA GLU A 20 1.19 -4.39 -12.93
C GLU A 20 1.65 -5.72 -12.33
N PRO A 21 1.82 -6.79 -13.13
CA PRO A 21 2.41 -8.03 -12.63
C PRO A 21 3.79 -7.78 -12.00
N GLY A 22 3.98 -8.36 -10.82
CA GLY A 22 5.19 -8.30 -10.03
C GLY A 22 6.30 -9.16 -10.59
N PRO A 23 7.52 -9.01 -10.06
CA PRO A 23 8.62 -9.91 -10.38
C PRO A 23 8.39 -11.28 -9.74
N ASP A 24 8.62 -12.34 -10.52
CA ASP A 24 8.71 -13.73 -10.05
C ASP A 24 10.19 -14.18 -10.01
N PRO A 25 10.62 -14.96 -9.00
CA PRO A 25 9.84 -15.44 -7.86
C PRO A 25 9.70 -14.37 -6.77
N VAL A 26 8.58 -14.42 -6.07
CA VAL A 26 8.30 -13.55 -4.92
C VAL A 26 8.42 -14.34 -3.61
N PRO A 27 8.84 -13.71 -2.49
CA PRO A 27 8.87 -14.37 -1.20
C PRO A 27 7.48 -14.86 -0.80
N ALA A 28 7.41 -16.04 -0.18
CA ALA A 28 6.17 -16.54 0.41
C ALA A 28 5.74 -15.60 1.55
N ALA A 29 4.69 -14.84 1.33
CA ALA A 29 4.11 -13.91 2.28
C ALA A 29 2.58 -13.97 2.20
N PRO A 30 1.85 -13.62 3.27
CA PRO A 30 0.40 -13.55 3.23
C PRO A 30 -0.10 -12.58 2.14
N PRO A 31 -1.23 -12.88 1.47
CA PRO A 31 -1.79 -11.98 0.46
C PRO A 31 -2.09 -10.60 1.07
N GLY A 32 -1.71 -9.55 0.36
CA GLY A 32 -1.79 -8.17 0.83
C GLY A 32 -0.51 -7.65 1.49
N THR A 33 0.49 -8.51 1.73
CA THR A 33 1.77 -8.10 2.32
C THR A 33 2.66 -7.42 1.30
N VAL A 34 3.19 -6.24 1.62
CA VAL A 34 4.24 -5.58 0.87
C VAL A 34 5.53 -6.37 1.09
N VAL A 35 6.08 -6.95 0.02
CA VAL A 35 7.31 -7.76 0.10
C VAL A 35 8.55 -6.99 -0.35
N ALA A 36 8.37 -5.96 -1.17
CA ALA A 36 9.45 -5.12 -1.66
C ALA A 36 8.92 -3.75 -2.10
N VAL A 37 9.82 -2.80 -2.31
CA VAL A 37 9.51 -1.51 -2.94
C VAL A 37 10.43 -1.34 -4.16
N ALA A 38 9.85 -1.47 -5.35
CA ALA A 38 10.59 -1.31 -6.60
C ALA A 38 10.87 0.18 -6.84
N ARG A 39 12.15 0.57 -6.79
CA ARG A 39 12.59 1.95 -7.06
C ARG A 39 12.06 2.43 -8.40
N GLY A 40 11.40 3.59 -8.39
CA GLY A 40 10.83 4.22 -9.59
C GLY A 40 9.55 3.57 -10.14
N LYS A 41 9.07 2.48 -9.54
CA LYS A 41 7.78 1.87 -9.90
C LYS A 41 6.78 2.00 -8.77
N GLY A 42 6.99 1.28 -7.66
CA GLY A 42 6.03 1.23 -6.57
C GLY A 42 6.21 0.04 -5.63
N PRO A 43 5.33 -0.11 -4.63
CA PRO A 43 5.36 -1.23 -3.71
C PRO A 43 4.93 -2.52 -4.41
N VAL A 44 5.64 -3.61 -4.11
CA VAL A 44 5.37 -4.97 -4.57
C VAL A 44 4.60 -5.68 -3.48
N VAL A 45 3.40 -6.16 -3.80
CA VAL A 45 2.48 -6.78 -2.86
C VAL A 45 2.30 -8.24 -3.24
N ALA A 46 2.55 -9.14 -2.28
CA ALA A 46 2.26 -10.55 -2.43
C ALA A 46 0.74 -10.75 -2.61
N CYS A 47 0.37 -11.55 -3.59
CA CYS A 47 -1.00 -11.98 -3.79
C CYS A 47 -1.13 -13.48 -3.43
N GLY A 48 -2.34 -14.04 -3.52
CA GLY A 48 -2.53 -15.47 -3.29
C GLY A 48 -1.66 -16.34 -4.20
N GLU A 49 -1.32 -15.82 -5.38
CA GLU A 49 -0.34 -16.39 -6.29
C GLU A 49 0.47 -15.25 -6.92
N GLY A 50 1.81 -15.35 -6.87
CA GLY A 50 2.71 -14.30 -7.35
C GLY A 50 2.60 -12.97 -6.59
N ALA A 51 2.89 -11.88 -7.28
CA ALA A 51 2.81 -10.53 -6.72
C ALA A 51 2.40 -9.50 -7.76
N VAL A 52 2.02 -8.32 -7.29
CA VAL A 52 1.69 -7.17 -8.13
C VAL A 52 2.49 -5.95 -7.69
N VAL A 53 2.94 -5.14 -8.64
CA VAL A 53 3.51 -3.82 -8.37
C VAL A 53 2.40 -2.79 -8.47
N LEU A 54 2.13 -2.07 -7.39
CA LEU A 54 1.15 -0.99 -7.43
C LEU A 54 1.82 0.23 -8.07
N THR A 55 1.28 0.69 -9.20
CA THR A 55 1.84 1.84 -9.94
C THR A 55 1.01 3.11 -9.75
N ARG A 56 -0.27 2.97 -9.39
CA ARG A 56 -1.15 4.12 -9.11
C ARG A 56 -1.99 3.90 -7.86
N LEU A 57 -1.87 4.84 -6.93
CA LEU A 57 -2.43 4.78 -5.58
C LEU A 57 -3.20 6.06 -5.26
N GLN A 58 -4.25 5.95 -4.46
CA GLN A 58 -5.03 7.09 -3.98
C GLN A 58 -5.21 6.98 -2.45
N PRO A 59 -4.48 7.78 -1.68
CA PRO A 59 -4.72 7.94 -0.24
C PRO A 59 -6.08 8.58 0.04
N ALA A 60 -6.65 8.31 1.21
CA ALA A 60 -7.87 8.94 1.68
C ALA A 60 -7.80 10.47 1.61
N GLY A 61 -8.81 11.10 0.99
CA GLY A 61 -8.90 12.55 0.86
C GLY A 61 -7.93 13.19 -0.15
N LYS A 62 -7.12 12.39 -0.88
CA LYS A 62 -6.21 12.88 -1.93
C LYS A 62 -6.63 12.41 -3.32
N ARG A 63 -6.06 13.06 -4.35
CA ARG A 63 -6.20 12.63 -5.75
C ARG A 63 -5.36 11.39 -6.04
N PRO A 64 -5.76 10.53 -6.99
CA PRO A 64 -4.94 9.42 -7.45
C PRO A 64 -3.59 9.91 -7.96
N MET A 65 -2.51 9.28 -7.52
CA MET A 65 -1.12 9.63 -7.85
C MET A 65 -0.29 8.40 -8.19
N GLU A 66 0.87 8.62 -8.79
CA GLU A 66 1.82 7.55 -9.05
C GLU A 66 2.39 6.99 -7.75
N ALA A 67 2.72 5.70 -7.75
CA ALA A 67 3.24 5.06 -6.57
C ALA A 67 4.60 5.61 -6.14
N ALA A 68 5.45 6.08 -7.06
CA ALA A 68 6.65 6.83 -6.71
C ALA A 68 6.35 8.12 -5.94
N ALA A 69 5.33 8.88 -6.34
CA ALA A 69 4.89 10.08 -5.64
C ALA A 69 4.26 9.76 -4.28
N PHE A 70 3.53 8.64 -4.19
CA PHE A 70 3.04 8.12 -2.92
C PHE A 70 4.19 7.79 -1.97
N LEU A 71 5.18 7.02 -2.42
CA LEU A 71 6.34 6.62 -1.62
C LEU A 71 7.22 7.80 -1.17
N ALA A 72 7.19 8.93 -1.89
CA ALA A 72 7.90 10.14 -1.50
C ALA A 72 7.25 10.84 -0.27
N GLY A 73 5.94 10.72 -0.10
CA GLY A 73 5.20 11.31 1.02
C GLY A 73 4.78 10.32 2.11
N TYR A 74 4.75 9.02 1.79
CA TYR A 74 4.27 7.95 2.64
C TYR A 74 5.33 6.85 2.71
N ARG A 75 5.76 6.54 3.94
CA ARG A 75 6.76 5.49 4.15
C ARG A 75 6.08 4.11 4.18
N MET A 76 5.90 3.51 3.01
CA MET A 76 5.52 2.11 2.89
C MET A 76 6.77 1.24 2.85
N ALA A 77 6.80 0.19 3.67
CA ALA A 77 7.96 -0.68 3.84
C ALA A 77 7.58 -2.16 3.64
N PRO A 78 8.54 -3.03 3.29
CA PRO A 78 8.33 -4.47 3.33
C PRO A 78 7.86 -4.93 4.72
N GLY A 79 6.87 -5.82 4.77
CA GLY A 79 6.21 -6.31 5.99
C GLY A 79 4.89 -5.61 6.30
N ASP A 80 4.59 -4.48 5.65
CA ASP A 80 3.30 -3.81 5.77
C ASP A 80 2.18 -4.61 5.09
N VAL A 81 0.94 -4.57 5.59
CA VAL A 81 -0.18 -5.37 5.09
C VAL A 81 -1.35 -4.48 4.69
N LEU A 82 -1.74 -4.58 3.41
CA LEU A 82 -2.92 -3.94 2.85
C LEU A 82 -4.18 -4.72 3.22
N GLY A 83 -5.18 -4.02 3.77
CA GLY A 83 -6.47 -4.61 4.13
C GLY A 83 -6.47 -5.40 5.42
N ALA A 84 -5.40 -5.33 6.22
CA ALA A 84 -5.46 -5.81 7.59
C ALA A 84 -6.45 -4.93 8.38
N GLU A 85 -7.53 -5.53 8.86
CA GLU A 85 -8.30 -5.00 10.00
C GLU A 85 -7.34 -5.00 11.18
N GLN A 86 -6.61 -3.90 11.39
CA GLN A 86 -5.78 -3.76 12.56
C GLN A 86 -6.71 -3.86 13.78
N PRO A 87 -6.50 -4.79 14.75
CA PRO A 87 -7.04 -4.58 16.07
C PRO A 87 -6.53 -3.21 16.54
N ALA A 88 -7.43 -2.38 17.04
CA ALA A 88 -7.35 -0.92 17.08
C ALA A 88 -6.23 -0.31 17.96
N GLU A 89 -5.18 -1.03 18.33
CA GLU A 89 -4.12 -0.51 19.19
C GLU A 89 -2.74 -0.56 18.52
N GLU A 90 -2.10 0.60 18.55
CA GLU A 90 -0.67 0.85 18.34
C GLU A 90 -0.15 0.80 16.90
N HIS A 91 -0.48 1.83 16.13
CA HIS A 91 0.51 2.47 15.24
C HIS A 91 0.28 3.98 15.23
N ALA A 92 0.76 4.62 16.30
CA ALA A 92 0.96 6.06 16.32
C ALA A 92 1.86 6.46 15.14
N ALA A 93 1.31 7.21 14.19
CA ALA A 93 2.07 7.86 13.15
C ALA A 93 3.09 8.83 13.79
N PRO A 94 4.41 8.65 13.64
CA PRO A 94 5.34 9.73 13.91
C PRO A 94 5.41 10.59 12.65
N GLY A 95 4.86 11.80 12.74
CA GLY A 95 5.30 12.92 11.92
C GLY A 95 4.35 13.36 10.81
N GLN A 96 3.48 14.31 11.15
CA GLN A 96 3.28 15.44 10.26
C GLN A 96 3.29 16.74 11.08
N PRO A 97 4.46 17.28 11.48
CA PRO A 97 4.54 18.69 11.79
C PRO A 97 4.71 19.50 10.49
N ALA A 98 4.29 20.76 10.59
CA ALA A 98 4.53 21.88 9.69
C ALA A 98 3.57 22.06 8.50
N LYS A 99 2.64 23.00 8.68
CA LYS A 99 2.96 24.39 8.32
C LYS A 99 2.02 25.36 9.06
N GLU A 100 2.63 26.27 9.81
CA GLU A 100 2.01 27.47 10.42
C GLU A 100 1.53 28.45 9.34
#